data_AF-A0A970HD95-F1
#
_entry.id   AF-A0A970HD95-F1
#
_cell.length_a   1.000
_cell.length_b   1.000
_cell.length_c   1.000
_cell.angle_alpha   90.00
_cell.angle_beta   90.00
_cell.angle_gamma   90.00
#
_symmetry.space_group_name_H-M   'P 1'
#
loop_
_entity.id
_entity.type
_entity.pdbx_description
1 polymer ?
#
loop_
_entity_poly.entity_id
_entity_poly.type
_entity_poly.pdbx_seq_one_letter_code
_entity_poly.pdbx_strand_id
1 'polypeptide(L)'
;MLRDQDMVNDILADTKASINSYTVAITECSNPTLRQTLQTLRNEAEQFQYQLYQMAEQKGWYMPAPQAHQTDVQQIKNSLSSSMQQTGSQNTNFTLR
;
A
#
# COMPACT_ATOMS: atom_id res chain seq x y z
N MET A 1 8.68 32.35 -2.32
CA MET A 1 8.17 31.74 -1.08
C MET A 1 7.55 30.43 -1.48
N LEU A 2 8.07 29.29 -0.99
CA LEU A 2 7.37 28.01 -1.17
C LEU A 2 6.00 28.18 -0.52
N ARG A 3 4.93 27.87 -1.26
CA ARG A 3 3.60 27.80 -0.65
C ARG A 3 3.58 26.54 0.19
N ASP A 4 2.95 26.58 1.35
CA ASP A 4 2.79 25.39 2.20
C ASP A 4 2.18 24.20 1.42
N GLN A 5 1.41 24.47 0.37
CA GLN A 5 0.93 23.49 -0.61
C GLN A 5 2.06 22.76 -1.36
N ASP A 6 3.09 23.47 -1.81
CA ASP A 6 4.23 22.88 -2.51
C ASP A 6 5.03 21.99 -1.56
N MET A 7 5.24 22.44 -0.32
CA MET A 7 5.90 21.63 0.72
C MET A 7 5.13 20.36 1.05
N VAL A 8 3.80 20.44 1.14
CA VAL A 8 2.94 19.27 1.37
C VAL A 8 3.00 18.31 0.19
N ASN A 9 2.99 18.81 -1.04
CA ASN A 9 3.10 17.97 -2.24
C ASN A 9 4.47 17.27 -2.33
N ASP A 10 5.56 17.96 -1.99
CA ASP A 10 6.91 17.37 -1.96
C ASP A 10 6.99 16.25 -0.92
N ILE A 11 6.49 16.49 0.30
CA ILE A 11 6.47 15.47 1.35
C ILE A 11 5.58 14.28 0.96
N LEU A 12 4.43 14.51 0.29
CA LEU A 12 3.59 13.43 -0.25
C LEU A 12 4.33 12.62 -1.32
N ALA A 13 5.11 13.26 -2.18
CA ALA A 13 5.87 12.59 -3.22
C ALA A 13 7.01 11.74 -2.62
N ASP A 14 7.76 12.31 -1.67
CA ASP A 14 8.85 11.62 -0.98
C ASP A 14 8.37 10.41 -0.17
N THR A 15 7.22 10.55 0.49
CA THR A 15 6.62 9.46 1.26
C THR A 15 6.18 8.33 0.34
N LYS A 16 5.56 8.63 -0.82
CA LYS A 16 5.23 7.62 -1.84
C LYS A 16 6.48 6.92 -2.39
N ALA A 17 7.54 7.67 -2.66
CA ALA A 17 8.81 7.09 -3.13
C ALA A 17 9.42 6.13 -2.09
N SER A 18 9.33 6.49 -0.82
CA SER A 18 9.80 5.66 0.30
C SER A 18 8.99 4.35 0.42
N ILE A 19 7.66 4.43 0.34
CA ILE A 19 6.77 3.25 0.34
C ILE A 19 7.10 2.28 -0.80
N ASN A 20 7.33 2.81 -2.01
CA ASN A 20 7.72 1.98 -3.17
C ASN A 20 9.07 1.31 -2.94
N SER A 21 10.04 2.05 -2.41
CA SER A 21 11.38 1.52 -2.11
C SER A 21 11.33 0.40 -1.07
N TYR A 22 10.54 0.56 0.00
CA TYR A 22 10.32 -0.50 0.98
C TYR A 22 9.64 -1.71 0.36
N THR A 23 8.66 -1.52 -0.53
CA THR A 23 7.96 -2.61 -1.20
C THR A 23 8.93 -3.47 -2.03
N VAL A 24 9.78 -2.83 -2.84
CA VAL A 24 10.82 -3.54 -3.61
C VAL A 24 11.78 -4.28 -2.68
N ALA A 25 12.28 -3.60 -1.64
CA ALA A 25 13.18 -4.21 -0.67
C ALA A 25 12.55 -5.42 0.04
N ILE A 26 11.27 -5.37 0.41
CA ILE A 26 10.54 -6.49 1.03
C ILE A 26 10.41 -7.69 0.10
N THR A 27 10.28 -7.46 -1.21
CA THR A 27 10.19 -8.54 -2.21
C THR A 27 11.52 -9.20 -2.50
N GLU A 28 12.63 -8.47 -2.38
CA GLU A 28 13.98 -8.98 -2.65
C GLU A 28 14.70 -9.46 -1.39
N CYS A 29 14.17 -9.15 -0.20
CA CYS A 29 14.80 -9.50 1.09
C CYS A 29 14.57 -10.98 1.45
N SER A 30 15.66 -11.73 1.57
CA SER A 30 15.67 -13.12 2.04
C SER A 30 15.70 -13.26 3.57
N ASN A 31 16.13 -12.22 4.29
CA ASN A 31 16.23 -12.23 5.75
C ASN A 31 14.87 -11.94 6.40
N PRO A 32 14.27 -12.87 7.16
CA PRO A 32 12.92 -12.68 7.71
C PRO A 32 12.80 -11.51 8.70
N THR A 33 13.83 -11.29 9.53
CA THR A 33 13.84 -10.19 10.51
C THR A 33 13.90 -8.85 9.82
N LEU A 34 14.81 -8.68 8.85
CA LEU A 34 14.92 -7.45 8.07
C LEU A 34 13.65 -7.20 7.25
N ARG A 35 13.06 -8.25 6.67
CA ARG A 35 11.78 -8.16 5.96
C ARG A 35 10.67 -7.65 6.87
N GLN A 36 10.59 -8.14 8.10
CA GLN A 36 9.60 -7.67 9.08
C GLN A 36 9.82 -6.20 9.45
N THR A 37 11.07 -5.77 9.64
CA THR A 37 11.39 -4.37 9.89
C THR A 37 10.98 -3.46 8.74
N LEU A 38 11.28 -3.85 7.49
CA LEU A 38 10.88 -3.09 6.31
C LEU A 38 9.35 -3.00 6.18
N GLN A 39 8.62 -4.06 6.53
CA GLN A 39 7.16 -4.03 6.56
C GLN A 39 6.63 -3.04 7.60
N THR A 40 7.22 -2.99 8.80
CA THR A 40 6.85 -2.01 9.82
C THR A 40 7.09 -0.58 9.32
N LEU A 41 8.27 -0.30 8.75
CA LEU A 41 8.59 1.02 8.19
C LEU A 41 7.63 1.43 7.08
N ARG A 42 7.27 0.49 6.19
CA ARG A 42 6.27 0.73 5.14
C ARG A 42 4.91 1.09 5.75
N ASN A 43 4.44 0.33 6.75
CA ASN A 43 3.15 0.59 7.39
C ASN A 43 3.13 1.96 8.09
N GLU A 44 4.22 2.35 8.74
CA GLU A 44 4.37 3.67 9.35
C GLU A 44 4.35 4.79 8.30
N ALA A 45 5.05 4.61 7.18
CA ALA A 45 5.04 5.56 6.07
C ALA A 45 3.65 5.70 5.43
N GLU A 46 2.91 4.60 5.26
CA GLU A 46 1.51 4.63 4.79
C GLU A 46 0.59 5.38 5.77
N GLN A 47 0.77 5.17 7.07
CA GLN A 47 0.01 5.90 8.09
C GLN A 47 0.32 7.40 8.06
N PHE A 48 1.59 7.76 7.93
CA PHE A 48 2.02 9.16 7.79
C PHE A 48 1.44 9.80 6.52
N GLN A 49 1.53 9.12 5.38
CA GLN A 49 0.95 9.56 4.11
C GLN A 49 -0.55 9.88 4.26
N TYR A 50 -1.30 9.03 4.97
CA TYR A 50 -2.72 9.24 5.21
C TYR A 50 -3.00 10.45 6.10
N GLN A 51 -2.25 10.64 7.18
CA GLN A 51 -2.38 11.82 8.05
C GLN A 51 -2.06 13.11 7.29
N LEU A 52 -1.02 13.09 6.47
CA LEU A 52 -0.61 14.25 5.69
C LEU A 52 -1.66 14.61 4.64
N TYR A 53 -2.27 13.61 4.00
CA TYR A 53 -3.43 13.79 3.13
C TYR A 53 -4.61 14.43 3.86
N GLN A 54 -4.99 13.93 5.06
CA GLN A 54 -6.09 14.50 5.84
C GLN A 54 -5.85 15.95 6.21
N MET A 55 -4.61 16.29 6.58
CA MET A 55 -4.21 17.68 6.87
C MET A 55 -4.30 18.56 5.61
N ALA A 56 -3.87 18.05 4.45
CA ALA A 56 -3.92 18.77 3.18
C ALA A 56 -5.37 19.00 2.70
N GLU A 57 -6.26 18.03 2.92
CA GLU A 57 -7.70 18.13 2.65
C GLU A 57 -8.36 19.20 3.54
N GLN A 58 -8.11 19.19 4.85
CA GLN A 58 -8.65 20.20 5.78
C GLN A 58 -8.24 21.63 5.44
N LYS A 59 -7.04 21.81 4.87
CA LYS A 59 -6.54 23.12 4.46
C LYS A 59 -6.94 23.53 3.05
N GLY A 60 -7.65 22.67 2.31
CA GLY A 60 -8.05 22.90 0.92
C GLY A 60 -6.88 22.91 -0.07
N TRP A 61 -5.71 22.38 0.33
CA TRP A 61 -4.50 22.36 -0.49
C TRP A 61 -4.42 21.13 -1.40
N TYR A 62 -5.26 20.14 -1.13
CA TYR A 62 -5.32 18.89 -1.88
C TYR A 62 -6.78 18.49 -2.08
N MET A 63 -7.24 18.41 -3.34
CA MET A 63 -8.51 17.76 -3.66
C MET A 63 -8.26 16.26 -3.80
N PRO A 64 -8.88 15.42 -2.97
CA PRO A 64 -8.80 13.97 -3.12
C PRO A 64 -9.31 13.53 -4.49
N ALA A 65 -8.81 12.40 -4.99
CA ALA A 65 -9.55 11.70 -6.02
C ALA A 65 -10.97 11.40 -5.50
N PRO A 66 -12.02 11.50 -6.33
CA PRO A 66 -13.37 11.21 -5.91
C PRO A 66 -13.43 9.82 -5.27
N GLN A 67 -14.22 9.67 -4.20
CA GLN A 67 -14.39 8.38 -3.54
C GLN A 67 -14.75 7.31 -4.58
N ALA A 68 -14.01 6.20 -4.58
CA ALA A 68 -14.34 5.06 -5.41
C ALA A 68 -15.77 4.62 -5.09
N HIS A 69 -16.56 4.30 -6.12
CA HIS A 69 -17.91 3.82 -5.91
C HIS A 69 -17.88 2.57 -5.03
N GLN A 70 -18.72 2.52 -3.99
CA GLN A 70 -18.74 1.40 -3.04
C GLN A 70 -18.91 0.04 -3.74
N THR A 71 -19.62 0.01 -4.86
CA THR A 71 -19.78 -1.16 -5.71
C THR A 71 -18.45 -1.71 -6.22
N ASP A 72 -17.54 -0.84 -6.65
CA ASP A 72 -16.23 -1.22 -7.19
C ASP A 72 -15.33 -1.77 -6.07
N VAL A 73 -15.37 -1.15 -4.90
CA VAL A 73 -14.65 -1.62 -3.70
C VAL A 73 -15.12 -3.02 -3.30
N GLN A 74 -16.44 -3.25 -3.29
CA GLN A 74 -17.03 -4.57 -2.98
C GLN A 74 -16.61 -5.63 -4.01
N GLN A 75 -16.65 -5.29 -5.30
CA GLN A 75 -16.28 -6.20 -6.39
C GLN A 75 -14.80 -6.60 -6.32
N ILE A 76 -13.89 -5.64 -6.13
CA ILE A 76 -12.45 -5.92 -6.00
C ILE A 76 -12.18 -6.78 -4.77
N LYS A 77 -12.80 -6.48 -3.63
CA LYS A 77 -12.65 -7.27 -2.40
C LYS A 77 -13.12 -8.72 -2.58
N ASN A 78 -14.26 -8.91 -3.25
CA ASN A 78 -14.79 -10.24 -3.55
C ASN A 78 -13.90 -10.99 -4.53
N SER A 79 -13.47 -10.34 -5.62
CA SER A 79 -12.55 -10.93 -6.61
C SER A 79 -11.22 -11.35 -5.98
N LEU A 80 -10.64 -10.51 -5.12
CA LEU A 80 -9.38 -10.82 -4.45
C LEU A 80 -9.56 -11.99 -3.47
N SER A 81 -10.66 -12.02 -2.71
CA SER A 81 -10.98 -13.11 -1.78
C SER A 81 -11.20 -14.44 -2.50
N SER A 82 -11.88 -14.44 -3.64
CA SER A 82 -12.06 -15.62 -4.50
C SER A 82 -10.73 -16.09 -5.11
N SER A 83 -9.86 -15.16 -5.53
CA SER A 83 -8.54 -15.51 -6.06
C SER A 83 -7.60 -16.10 -5.00
N MET A 84 -7.71 -15.69 -3.74
CA MET A 84 -6.93 -16.25 -2.62
C MET A 84 -7.39 -17.65 -2.18
N GLN A 85 -8.63 -18.06 -2.48
CA GLN A 85 -9.12 -19.42 -2.16
C GLN A 85 -8.62 -20.48 -3.15
N GLN A 86 -8.15 -20.09 -4.33
CA GLN A 86 -7.75 -21.05 -5.37
C GLN A 86 -6.31 -21.58 -5.22
N THR A 87 -5.49 -20.99 -4.34
CA THR A 87 -4.10 -21.42 -4.09
C THR A 87 -3.95 -22.41 -2.92
N GLY A 88 -5.06 -22.84 -2.28
CA GLY A 88 -5.03 -23.75 -1.12
C GLY A 88 -5.40 -25.22 -1.38
N SER A 89 -5.70 -25.64 -2.62
CA SER A 89 -6.21 -26.99 -2.87
C SER A 89 -5.64 -27.64 -4.14
N GLN A 90 -4.34 -27.95 -4.11
CA GLN A 90 -3.74 -29.01 -4.95
C GLN A 90 -2.63 -29.69 -4.15
N ASN A 91 -3.02 -30.48 -3.14
CA ASN A 91 -2.16 -31.57 -2.68
C ASN A 91 -3.00 -32.84 -2.63
N THR A 92 -2.73 -33.75 -3.56
CA THR A 92 -2.58 -35.20 -3.37
C THR A 92 -2.77 -35.89 -4.72
N ASN A 93 -1.66 -36.30 -5.36
CA ASN A 93 -1.49 -37.55 -6.11
C ASN A 93 -0.27 -37.46 -7.04
N PHE A 94 0.92 -37.74 -6.50
CA PHE A 94 2.02 -38.26 -7.31
C PHE A 94 2.27 -39.70 -6.86
N THR A 95 1.45 -40.62 -7.36
CA THR A 95 1.66 -42.06 -7.19
C THR A 95 2.85 -42.48 -8.05
N LEU A 96 3.80 -43.20 -7.43
CA LEU A 96 4.98 -43.79 -8.08
C LEU A 96 4.61 -44.58 -9.34
N ARG A 97 5.22 -44.22 -10.47
CA ARG A 97 5.57 -45.10 -11.58
C ARG A 97 6.85 -44.62 -12.24
#